data_AF-A0A529YTS0-F1
#
_entry.id   AF-A0A529YTS0-F1
#
_cell.length_a   1.000
_cell.length_b   1.000
_cell.length_c   1.000
_cell.angle_alpha   90.00
_cell.angle_beta   90.00
_cell.angle_gamma   90.00
#
_symmetry.space_group_name_H-M   'P 1'
#
loop_
_entity.id
_entity.type
_entity.pdbx_description
1 polymer ?
#
loop_
_entity_poly.entity_id
_entity_poly.type
_entity_poly.pdbx_seq_one_letter_code
_entity_poly.pdbx_strand_id
1 'polypeptide(L)'
;MTDEGLRAAMRFAGSNDHDAGDLGTYGLGLKTASFSQCDSLTVISRKNGATSACRWTKEGIGADWSCEVLDPEQASRVYPLGYSRVPRLNATGTVVLWQRLNRLDVEGDVDEFVSEELSRLELQLGLIFHRFLGDGRLNISLAARDVDSALAFPRKLRAHDPFGYAHAGRKDYPKTFTATVPGVGSLRLDAHIWPAGASDPNFRLGRRTGTHGQGFYVYRNDRLVQTGGWLG
;
A
#
# COMPACT_ATOMS: atom_id res chain seq x y z
N MET A 1 18.18 1.62 2.49
CA MET A 1 18.70 2.99 2.24
C MET A 1 20.01 3.12 2.99
N THR A 2 20.95 3.93 2.49
CA THR A 2 22.10 4.38 3.28
C THR A 2 21.62 5.42 4.30
N ASP A 3 22.47 5.83 5.24
CA ASP A 3 22.13 6.89 6.21
C ASP A 3 21.77 8.20 5.49
N GLU A 4 22.59 8.65 4.54
CA GLU A 4 22.30 9.83 3.71
C GLU A 4 20.98 9.70 2.94
N GLY A 5 20.74 8.54 2.32
CA GLY A 5 19.50 8.29 1.58
C GLY A 5 18.27 8.28 2.49
N LEU A 6 18.40 7.78 3.71
CA LEU A 6 17.34 7.80 4.71
C LEU A 6 17.05 9.25 5.16
N ARG A 7 18.09 10.02 5.50
CA ARG A 7 17.94 11.44 5.88
C ARG A 7 17.26 12.24 4.77
N ALA A 8 17.66 12.03 3.52
CA ALA A 8 17.01 12.65 2.36
C ALA A 8 15.53 12.24 2.26
N ALA A 9 15.22 10.94 2.34
CA ALA A 9 13.86 10.42 2.30
C ALA A 9 12.98 10.93 3.46
N MET A 10 13.56 11.27 4.61
CA MET A 10 12.87 11.75 5.80
C MET A 10 12.60 13.26 5.79
N ARG A 11 13.18 14.05 4.87
CA ARG A 11 12.86 15.48 4.71
C ARG A 11 11.46 15.69 4.14
N PHE A 12 10.66 16.57 4.75
CA PHE A 12 9.37 16.97 4.18
C PHE A 12 9.58 17.71 2.86
N ALA A 13 8.73 17.42 1.87
CA ALA A 13 8.81 17.98 0.51
C ALA A 13 10.19 17.85 -0.16
N GLY A 14 10.94 16.79 0.17
CA GLY A 14 12.22 16.52 -0.50
C GLY A 14 12.00 16.29 -2.00
N SER A 15 12.76 17.01 -2.83
CA SER A 15 12.81 16.76 -4.26
C SER A 15 13.66 15.54 -4.53
N ASN A 16 13.08 14.53 -5.16
CA ASN A 16 13.85 13.50 -5.84
C ASN A 16 13.55 13.63 -7.33
N ASP A 17 14.55 13.36 -8.17
CA ASP A 17 14.29 13.11 -9.59
C ASP A 17 13.32 11.94 -9.68
N HIS A 18 12.20 12.16 -10.37
CA HIS A 18 11.14 11.18 -10.50
C HIS A 18 11.21 10.52 -11.86
N ASP A 19 11.33 9.20 -11.87
CA ASP A 19 11.22 8.43 -13.10
C ASP A 19 9.75 8.37 -13.53
N ALA A 20 9.51 8.23 -14.84
CA ALA A 20 8.15 8.20 -15.40
C ALA A 20 7.25 7.11 -14.76
N GLY A 21 7.86 6.03 -14.24
CA GLY A 21 7.18 4.93 -13.55
C GLY A 21 6.91 5.15 -12.06
N ASP A 22 7.42 6.23 -11.46
CA ASP A 22 7.27 6.47 -10.03
C ASP A 22 5.82 6.70 -9.62
N LEU A 23 5.43 6.11 -8.49
CA LEU A 23 4.12 6.33 -7.86
C LEU A 23 4.11 7.58 -6.96
N GLY A 24 5.30 8.04 -6.55
CA GLY A 24 5.51 9.26 -5.75
C GLY A 24 5.56 10.52 -6.62
N THR A 25 5.42 11.70 -6.01
CA THR A 25 5.48 12.99 -6.76
C THR A 25 5.97 14.15 -5.91
N TYR A 26 5.55 14.20 -4.64
CA TYR A 26 5.79 15.38 -3.79
C TYR A 26 6.71 15.11 -2.60
N GLY A 27 7.26 13.89 -2.47
CA GLY A 27 8.10 13.53 -1.31
C GLY A 27 7.39 13.54 0.06
N LEU A 28 6.07 13.72 0.11
CA LEU A 28 5.28 13.85 1.35
C LEU A 28 4.57 12.56 1.76
N GLY A 29 4.27 11.68 0.80
CA GLY A 29 3.31 10.58 0.97
C GLY A 29 3.57 9.69 2.19
N LEU A 30 4.82 9.27 2.44
CA LEU A 30 5.16 8.44 3.61
C LEU A 30 4.82 9.15 4.93
N LYS A 31 5.25 10.41 5.09
CA LYS A 31 5.08 11.14 6.35
C LYS A 31 3.61 11.47 6.58
N THR A 32 2.93 12.02 5.57
CA THR A 32 1.53 12.41 5.68
C THR A 32 0.62 11.21 5.92
N ALA A 33 0.86 10.08 5.23
CA ALA A 33 0.10 8.86 5.48
C ALA A 33 0.36 8.33 6.90
N SER A 34 1.61 8.33 7.37
CA SER A 34 1.95 7.87 8.72
C SER A 34 1.30 8.74 9.81
N PHE A 35 1.43 10.07 9.72
CA PHE A 35 0.86 10.98 10.74
C PHE A 35 -0.66 11.05 10.75
N SER A 36 -1.32 10.57 9.69
CA SER A 36 -2.77 10.34 9.71
C SER A 36 -3.20 9.18 10.62
N GLN A 37 -2.27 8.28 10.98
CA GLN A 37 -2.54 7.06 11.75
C GLN A 37 -1.79 6.99 13.09
N CYS A 38 -0.70 7.74 13.25
CA CYS A 38 0.18 7.65 14.42
C CYS A 38 0.80 8.99 14.80
N ASP A 39 1.30 9.08 16.04
CA ASP A 39 2.02 10.27 16.51
C ASP A 39 3.54 10.11 16.49
N SER A 40 4.05 8.91 16.19
CA SER A 40 5.48 8.62 16.02
C SER A 40 5.74 7.69 14.85
N LEU A 41 6.53 8.18 13.89
CA LEU A 41 7.00 7.46 12.71
C LEU A 41 8.49 7.17 12.87
N THR A 42 8.85 5.90 12.98
CA THR A 42 10.26 5.46 12.93
C THR A 42 10.52 4.71 11.63
N VAL A 43 11.60 5.03 10.92
CA VAL A 43 12.05 4.31 9.74
C VAL A 43 13.42 3.71 10.02
N ILE A 44 13.53 2.38 9.95
CA ILE A 44 14.77 1.64 10.12
C ILE A 44 15.10 0.99 8.79
N SER A 45 16.29 1.25 8.25
CA SER A 45 16.71 0.69 6.97
C SER A 45 18.04 -0.02 7.11
N ARG A 46 18.15 -1.19 6.47
CA ARG A 46 19.39 -1.96 6.36
C ARG A 46 19.80 -2.05 4.90
N LYS A 47 21.06 -1.73 4.61
CA LYS A 47 21.67 -1.86 3.28
C LYS A 47 23.15 -2.17 3.43
N ASN A 48 23.65 -3.18 2.70
CA ASN A 48 25.06 -3.59 2.72
C ASN A 48 25.61 -3.85 4.15
N GLY A 49 24.81 -4.48 5.02
CA GLY A 49 25.19 -4.79 6.41
C GLY A 49 25.12 -3.62 7.38
N ALA A 50 24.91 -2.38 6.92
CA ALA A 50 24.75 -1.21 7.77
C ALA A 50 23.26 -0.94 8.07
N THR A 51 22.97 -0.56 9.31
CA THR A 51 21.63 -0.12 9.75
C THR A 51 21.65 1.40 9.96
N SER A 52 20.64 2.09 9.43
CA SER A 52 20.37 3.52 9.66
C SER A 52 18.93 3.69 10.13
N ALA A 53 18.67 4.60 11.05
CA ALA A 53 17.32 4.83 11.55
C ALA A 53 17.05 6.29 11.89
N CYS A 54 15.84 6.74 11.56
CA CYS A 54 15.36 8.08 11.86
C CYS A 54 13.93 8.02 12.42
N ARG A 55 13.60 8.97 13.29
CA ARG A 55 12.27 9.12 13.87
C ARG A 55 11.74 10.53 13.71
N TRP A 56 10.47 10.61 13.35
CA TRP A 56 9.67 11.81 13.49
C TRP A 56 8.60 11.59 14.55
N THR A 57 8.39 12.59 15.41
CA THR A 57 7.30 12.65 16.39
C THR A 57 6.49 13.91 16.17
N LYS A 58 5.21 13.92 16.54
CA LYS A 58 4.40 15.16 16.51
C LYS A 58 4.99 16.24 17.41
N GLU A 59 5.58 15.86 18.54
CA GLU A 59 6.24 16.77 19.46
C GLU A 59 7.48 17.40 18.82
N GLY A 60 8.34 16.61 18.17
CA GLY A 60 9.52 17.12 17.45
C GLY A 60 9.15 18.04 16.29
N ILE A 61 8.06 17.72 15.56
CA ILE A 61 7.52 18.60 14.52
C ILE A 61 7.01 19.91 15.13
N GLY A 62 6.26 19.84 16.23
CA GLY A 62 5.66 21.00 16.87
C GLY A 62 6.64 21.91 17.62
N ALA A 63 7.75 21.36 18.10
CA ALA A 63 8.78 22.12 18.80
C ALA A 63 9.68 22.89 17.82
N ASP A 64 10.35 22.19 16.92
CA ASP A 64 11.43 22.76 16.11
C ASP A 64 11.66 22.04 14.77
N TRP A 65 10.69 21.24 14.31
CA TRP A 65 10.85 20.39 13.12
C TRP A 65 12.05 19.45 13.20
N SER A 66 12.32 18.89 14.39
CA SER A 66 13.41 17.94 14.60
C SER A 66 13.06 16.52 14.16
N CYS A 67 13.99 15.91 13.43
CA CYS A 67 14.00 14.48 13.12
C CYS A 67 15.16 13.82 13.86
N GLU A 68 14.86 12.91 14.76
CA GLU A 68 15.86 12.21 15.55
C GLU A 68 16.59 11.18 14.69
N VAL A 69 17.91 11.14 14.78
CA VAL A 69 18.73 10.04 14.28
C VAL A 69 18.89 9.04 15.40
N LEU A 70 18.47 7.80 15.19
CA LEU A 70 18.52 6.77 16.22
C LEU A 70 19.83 6.00 16.17
N ASP A 71 20.24 5.51 17.34
CA ASP A 71 21.43 4.67 17.47
C ASP A 71 21.34 3.41 16.58
N PRO A 72 22.32 3.16 15.69
CA PRO A 72 22.31 2.00 14.79
C PRO A 72 22.28 0.64 15.50
N GLU A 73 22.88 0.51 16.67
CA GLU A 73 22.93 -0.75 17.42
C GLU A 73 21.56 -1.08 18.00
N GLN A 74 20.92 -0.11 18.65
CA GLN A 74 19.55 -0.23 19.15
C GLN A 74 18.55 -0.47 18.02
N ALA A 75 18.66 0.27 16.91
CA ALA A 75 17.82 0.08 15.75
C ALA A 75 17.98 -1.32 15.12
N SER A 76 19.20 -1.88 15.16
CA SER A 76 19.48 -3.23 14.66
C SER A 76 18.80 -4.33 15.47
N ARG A 77 18.54 -4.10 16.76
CA ARG A 77 17.78 -5.03 17.63
C ARG A 77 16.28 -5.01 17.34
N VAL A 78 15.73 -3.85 16.96
CA VAL A 78 14.30 -3.67 16.63
C VAL A 78 13.98 -4.12 15.20
N TYR A 79 14.89 -3.90 14.25
CA TYR A 79 14.72 -4.24 12.83
C TYR A 79 14.11 -5.63 12.56
N PRO A 80 14.61 -6.76 13.12
CA PRO A 80 14.05 -8.07 12.83
C PRO A 80 12.61 -8.27 13.35
N LEU A 81 12.17 -7.47 14.33
CA LEU A 81 10.82 -7.56 14.90
C LEU A 81 9.73 -7.13 13.92
N GLY A 82 10.07 -6.32 12.92
CA GLY A 82 9.16 -5.91 11.84
C GLY A 82 8.88 -7.00 10.81
N TYR A 83 9.49 -8.18 10.95
CA TYR A 83 9.35 -9.29 10.01
C TYR A 83 8.70 -10.50 10.67
N SER A 84 7.81 -11.17 9.94
CA SER A 84 7.23 -12.45 10.36
C SER A 84 8.26 -13.58 10.47
N ARG A 85 9.41 -13.44 9.79
CA ARG A 85 10.55 -14.35 9.87
C ARG A 85 11.81 -13.51 9.96
N VAL A 86 12.76 -13.92 10.81
CA VAL A 86 14.02 -13.21 10.98
C VAL A 86 14.71 -13.06 9.62
N PRO A 87 14.98 -11.82 9.17
CA PRO A 87 15.64 -11.61 7.89
C PRO A 87 17.07 -12.14 7.94
N ARG A 88 17.61 -12.56 6.79
CA ARG A 88 19.03 -12.93 6.68
C ARG A 88 19.91 -11.75 7.07
N LEU A 89 21.09 -12.03 7.63
CA LEU A 89 22.00 -10.99 8.14
C LEU A 89 22.29 -9.89 7.10
N ASN A 90 22.51 -10.29 5.84
CA ASN A 90 22.84 -9.40 4.72
C ASN A 90 21.62 -8.97 3.89
N ALA A 91 20.40 -9.24 4.35
CA ALA A 91 19.20 -8.80 3.64
C ALA A 91 19.12 -7.26 3.66
N THR A 92 18.80 -6.69 2.49
CA THR A 92 18.45 -5.27 2.37
C THR A 92 16.95 -5.14 2.58
N GLY A 93 16.54 -4.14 3.35
CA GLY A 93 15.13 -3.88 3.59
C GLY A 93 14.90 -2.68 4.49
N THR A 94 13.65 -2.26 4.58
CA THR A 94 13.24 -1.12 5.39
C THR A 94 12.02 -1.52 6.22
N VAL A 95 12.05 -1.20 7.50
CA VAL A 95 10.92 -1.27 8.41
C VAL A 95 10.41 0.14 8.63
N VAL A 96 9.11 0.32 8.37
CA VAL A 96 8.37 1.53 8.74
C VAL A 96 7.54 1.17 9.96
N LEU A 97 7.83 1.80 11.09
CA LEU A 97 7.20 1.52 12.37
C LEU A 97 6.34 2.72 12.78
N TRP A 98 5.05 2.46 12.95
CA TRP A 98 4.08 3.39 13.52
C TRP A 98 3.90 3.10 15.00
N GLN A 99 4.01 4.14 15.83
CA GLN A 99 3.84 4.03 17.29
C GLN A 99 2.94 5.16 17.78
N ARG A 100 2.27 4.94 18.92
CA ARG A 100 1.23 5.84 19.45
C ARG A 100 0.16 6.06 18.39
N LEU A 101 -0.51 4.97 18.03
CA LEU A 101 -1.61 5.00 17.07
C LEU A 101 -2.76 5.83 17.65
N ASN A 102 -3.37 6.68 16.84
CA ASN A 102 -4.40 7.63 17.28
C ASN A 102 -5.79 7.36 16.68
N ARG A 103 -5.90 6.37 15.78
CA ARG A 103 -7.14 5.99 15.09
C ARG A 103 -7.55 4.53 15.29
N LEU A 104 -6.82 3.82 16.13
CA LEU A 104 -7.10 2.42 16.43
C LEU A 104 -7.77 2.38 17.80
N ASP A 105 -9.03 2.80 17.83
CA ASP A 105 -9.91 2.64 18.99
C ASP A 105 -10.67 1.33 18.79
N VAL A 106 -10.47 0.38 19.71
CA VAL A 106 -11.03 -0.96 19.59
C VAL A 106 -12.08 -1.13 20.67
N GLU A 107 -13.34 -1.07 20.27
CA GLU A 107 -14.46 -1.45 21.10
C GLU A 107 -14.73 -2.95 20.91
N GLY A 108 -14.70 -3.74 21.99
CA GLY A 108 -15.00 -5.18 21.94
C GLY A 108 -13.77 -6.08 21.79
N ASP A 109 -13.92 -7.18 21.05
CA ASP A 109 -12.88 -8.20 20.88
C ASP A 109 -11.81 -7.74 19.87
N VAL A 110 -10.58 -7.61 20.36
CA VAL A 110 -9.42 -7.16 19.57
C VAL A 110 -9.10 -8.14 18.45
N ASP A 111 -9.24 -9.46 18.67
CA ASP A 111 -8.92 -10.46 17.66
C ASP A 111 -9.93 -10.42 16.51
N GLU A 112 -11.21 -10.23 16.82
CA GLU A 112 -12.26 -10.04 15.82
C GLU A 112 -12.00 -8.78 15.00
N PHE A 113 -11.77 -7.64 15.67
CA PHE A 113 -11.45 -6.38 15.01
C PHE A 113 -10.23 -6.50 14.07
N VAL A 114 -9.13 -7.09 14.55
CA VAL A 114 -7.91 -7.29 13.74
C VAL A 114 -8.19 -8.20 12.55
N SER A 115 -8.95 -9.29 12.74
CA SER A 115 -9.33 -10.21 11.67
C SER A 115 -10.16 -9.53 10.57
N GLU A 116 -11.12 -8.69 10.96
CA GLU A 116 -11.94 -7.91 10.03
C GLU A 116 -11.11 -6.88 9.25
N GLU A 117 -10.26 -6.11 9.93
CA GLU A 117 -9.41 -5.11 9.28
C GLU A 117 -8.37 -5.76 8.35
N LEU A 118 -7.79 -6.90 8.73
CA LEU A 118 -6.93 -7.67 7.84
C LEU A 118 -7.66 -8.12 6.57
N SER A 119 -8.91 -8.58 6.70
CA SER A 119 -9.73 -9.01 5.56
C SER A 119 -10.07 -7.83 4.64
N ARG A 120 -10.37 -6.66 5.22
CA ARG A 120 -10.60 -5.42 4.46
C ARG A 120 -9.34 -4.95 3.73
N LEU A 121 -8.19 -4.97 4.42
CA LEU A 121 -6.89 -4.60 3.85
C LEU A 121 -6.49 -5.54 2.71
N GLU A 122 -6.68 -6.85 2.86
CA GLU A 122 -6.41 -7.84 1.81
C GLU A 122 -7.16 -7.48 0.53
N LEU A 123 -8.47 -7.25 0.65
CA LEU A 123 -9.32 -6.90 -0.47
C LEU A 123 -8.90 -5.57 -1.13
N GLN A 124 -8.69 -4.53 -0.33
CA GLN A 124 -8.35 -3.20 -0.86
C GLN A 124 -6.97 -3.19 -1.52
N LEU A 125 -5.95 -3.75 -0.88
CA LEU A 125 -4.60 -3.82 -1.44
C LEU A 125 -4.54 -4.76 -2.66
N GLY A 126 -5.26 -5.88 -2.59
CA GLY A 126 -5.40 -6.82 -3.69
C GLY A 126 -6.04 -6.19 -4.93
N LEU A 127 -6.98 -5.26 -4.75
CA LEU A 127 -7.59 -4.49 -5.83
C LEU A 127 -6.70 -3.32 -6.29
N ILE A 128 -6.14 -2.53 -5.38
CA ILE A 128 -5.35 -1.33 -5.73
C ILE A 128 -4.08 -1.70 -6.52
N PHE A 129 -3.44 -2.79 -6.11
CA PHE A 129 -2.20 -3.29 -6.70
C PHE A 129 -2.39 -4.54 -7.56
N HIS A 130 -3.63 -4.81 -8.02
CA HIS A 130 -3.97 -6.06 -8.70
C HIS A 130 -3.07 -6.37 -9.90
N ARG A 131 -2.70 -5.35 -10.70
CA ARG A 131 -1.80 -5.52 -11.85
C ARG A 131 -0.41 -5.99 -11.43
N PHE A 132 0.19 -5.32 -10.45
CA PHE A 132 1.50 -5.69 -9.91
C PHE A 132 1.52 -7.04 -9.20
N LEU A 133 0.42 -7.40 -8.54
CA LEU A 133 0.26 -8.70 -7.88
C LEU A 133 0.06 -9.82 -8.91
N GLY A 134 -0.73 -9.55 -9.95
CA GLY A 134 -1.08 -10.51 -10.99
C GLY A 134 0.08 -10.88 -11.91
N ASP A 135 0.95 -9.93 -12.23
CA ASP A 135 2.17 -10.17 -13.02
C ASP A 135 3.41 -10.53 -12.18
N GLY A 136 3.30 -10.49 -10.85
CA GLY A 136 4.36 -10.87 -9.93
C GLY A 136 5.44 -9.81 -9.70
N ARG A 137 5.27 -8.57 -10.19
CA ARG A 137 6.17 -7.44 -9.86
C ARG A 137 6.12 -7.05 -8.38
N LEU A 138 5.04 -7.38 -7.68
CA LEU A 138 4.85 -7.09 -6.27
C LEU A 138 4.36 -8.34 -5.53
N ASN A 139 4.85 -8.52 -4.30
CA ASN A 139 4.35 -9.51 -3.37
C ASN A 139 4.09 -8.82 -2.02
N ILE A 140 2.85 -8.93 -1.55
CA ILE A 140 2.43 -8.40 -0.25
C ILE A 140 1.98 -9.57 0.61
N SER A 141 2.38 -9.56 1.88
CA SER A 141 1.86 -10.48 2.88
C SER A 141 1.40 -9.70 4.10
N LEU A 142 0.26 -10.10 4.66
CA LEU A 142 -0.28 -9.54 5.88
C LEU A 142 -0.17 -10.56 7.01
N ALA A 143 0.18 -10.09 8.21
CA ALA A 143 0.24 -10.91 9.41
C ALA A 143 -0.16 -10.06 10.62
N ALA A 144 -0.92 -10.66 11.53
CA ALA A 144 -1.11 -10.13 12.88
C ALA A 144 -0.28 -10.96 13.86
N ARG A 145 0.22 -10.27 14.88
CA ARG A 145 0.98 -10.87 15.96
C ARG A 145 0.49 -10.29 17.27
N ASP A 146 -0.02 -11.18 18.12
CA ASP A 146 -0.10 -10.90 19.55
C ASP A 146 1.29 -11.10 20.17
N VAL A 147 1.64 -10.29 21.16
CA VAL A 147 2.87 -10.43 21.94
C VAL A 147 2.86 -11.75 22.72
N ASP A 148 1.68 -12.20 23.18
CA ASP A 148 1.49 -13.36 24.04
C ASP A 148 1.06 -14.63 23.30
N SER A 149 0.76 -14.53 21.99
CA SER A 149 0.32 -15.66 21.16
C SER A 149 1.30 -16.01 20.05
N ALA A 150 1.15 -17.21 19.51
CA ALA A 150 1.90 -17.66 18.35
C ALA A 150 1.57 -16.79 17.12
N LEU A 151 2.58 -16.52 16.30
CA LEU A 151 2.43 -15.73 15.08
C LEU A 151 1.39 -16.38 14.15
N ALA A 152 0.35 -15.63 13.77
CA ALA A 152 -0.50 -16.07 12.67
C ALA A 152 0.35 -16.20 11.39
N PHE A 153 0.13 -17.28 10.63
CA PHE A 153 0.85 -17.47 9.38
C PHE A 153 0.57 -16.28 8.44
N PRO A 154 1.62 -15.67 7.86
CA PRO A 154 1.43 -14.56 6.92
C PRO A 154 0.57 -14.99 5.74
N ARG A 155 -0.47 -14.21 5.46
CA ARG A 155 -1.37 -14.42 4.32
C ARG A 155 -0.82 -13.64 3.13
N LYS A 156 -0.49 -14.36 2.04
CA LYS A 156 -0.07 -13.72 0.79
C LYS A 156 -1.30 -13.17 0.08
N LEU A 157 -1.24 -11.90 -0.30
CA LEU A 157 -2.31 -11.23 -1.03
C LEU A 157 -2.46 -11.82 -2.43
N ARG A 158 -3.72 -11.91 -2.87
CA ARG A 158 -4.10 -12.25 -4.23
C ARG A 158 -4.49 -10.99 -5.00
N ALA A 159 -4.27 -10.99 -6.30
CA ALA A 159 -4.79 -9.93 -7.16
C ALA A 159 -6.32 -10.04 -7.24
N HIS A 160 -7.01 -8.93 -7.02
CA HIS A 160 -8.45 -8.79 -7.28
C HIS A 160 -8.62 -7.97 -8.55
N ASP A 161 -8.57 -8.64 -9.70
CA ASP A 161 -8.65 -7.99 -11.00
C ASP A 161 -10.11 -7.69 -11.37
N PRO A 162 -10.57 -6.42 -11.38
CA PRO A 162 -11.96 -6.07 -11.71
C PRO A 162 -12.35 -6.44 -13.15
N PHE A 163 -11.40 -6.88 -13.97
CA PHE A 163 -11.59 -7.30 -15.36
C PHE A 163 -11.33 -8.79 -15.58
N GLY A 164 -11.07 -9.55 -14.52
CA GLY A 164 -10.71 -10.97 -14.55
C GLY A 164 -11.88 -11.92 -14.80
N TYR A 165 -12.75 -11.62 -15.77
CA TYR A 165 -13.83 -12.52 -16.20
C TYR A 165 -13.31 -13.60 -17.15
N ALA A 166 -13.90 -14.80 -17.10
CA ALA A 166 -13.56 -15.89 -18.02
C ALA A 166 -13.97 -15.59 -19.48
N HIS A 167 -15.15 -14.97 -19.66
CA HIS A 167 -15.67 -14.56 -20.96
C HIS A 167 -16.40 -13.23 -20.83
N ALA A 168 -16.30 -12.36 -21.84
CA ALA A 168 -16.97 -11.08 -21.83
C ALA A 168 -18.50 -11.25 -21.88
N GLY A 169 -19.22 -10.41 -21.16
CA GLY A 169 -20.69 -10.43 -21.11
C GLY A 169 -21.37 -9.94 -22.38
N ARG A 170 -20.61 -9.39 -23.32
CA ARG A 170 -21.12 -8.94 -24.62
C ARG A 170 -20.13 -9.29 -25.72
N LYS A 171 -20.65 -9.65 -26.89
CA LYS A 171 -19.88 -9.80 -28.12
C LYS A 171 -19.12 -8.48 -28.41
N ASP A 172 -17.90 -8.60 -28.91
CA ASP A 172 -16.99 -7.49 -29.25
C ASP A 172 -16.33 -6.76 -28.05
N TYR A 173 -16.39 -7.34 -26.84
CA TYR A 173 -15.70 -6.84 -25.65
C TYR A 173 -14.63 -7.85 -25.16
N PRO A 174 -13.53 -7.40 -24.50
CA PRO A 174 -13.19 -6.00 -24.20
C PRO A 174 -12.91 -5.17 -25.45
N LYS A 175 -13.23 -3.87 -25.39
CA LYS A 175 -13.09 -2.96 -26.53
C LYS A 175 -12.25 -1.75 -26.16
N THR A 176 -11.25 -1.46 -26.97
CA THR A 176 -10.40 -0.28 -26.81
C THR A 176 -10.97 0.90 -27.58
N PHE A 177 -11.06 2.03 -26.90
CA PHE A 177 -11.41 3.33 -27.45
C PHE A 177 -10.24 4.29 -27.27
N THR A 178 -10.24 5.35 -28.07
CA THR A 178 -9.30 6.45 -27.96
C THR A 178 -10.09 7.74 -27.86
N ALA A 179 -9.82 8.54 -26.83
CA ALA A 179 -10.40 9.86 -26.63
C ALA A 179 -9.30 10.92 -26.68
N THR A 180 -9.54 12.02 -27.37
CA THR A 180 -8.62 13.16 -27.35
C THR A 180 -9.04 14.11 -26.24
N VAL A 181 -8.14 14.35 -25.29
CA VAL A 181 -8.35 15.24 -24.15
C VAL A 181 -7.52 16.51 -24.35
N PRO A 182 -8.13 17.71 -24.39
CA PRO A 182 -7.40 18.97 -24.50
C PRO A 182 -6.31 19.10 -23.43
N GLY A 183 -5.08 19.46 -23.84
CA GLY A 183 -3.94 19.62 -22.94
C GLY A 183 -3.27 18.32 -22.45
N VAL A 184 -3.87 17.16 -22.70
CA VAL A 184 -3.30 15.83 -22.32
C VAL A 184 -2.93 15.01 -23.55
N GLY A 185 -3.72 15.12 -24.63
CA GLY A 185 -3.55 14.34 -25.85
C GLY A 185 -4.45 13.12 -25.92
N SER A 186 -3.97 12.06 -26.57
CA SER A 186 -4.73 10.84 -26.82
C SER A 186 -4.74 9.92 -25.60
N LEU A 187 -5.91 9.65 -25.05
CA LEU A 187 -6.13 8.74 -23.94
C LEU A 187 -6.76 7.43 -24.43
N ARG A 188 -6.14 6.30 -24.05
CA ARG A 188 -6.66 4.96 -24.27
C ARG A 188 -7.68 4.61 -23.17
N LEU A 189 -8.83 4.08 -23.59
CA LEU A 189 -9.90 3.62 -22.70
C LEU A 189 -10.24 2.18 -23.07
N ASP A 190 -10.06 1.24 -22.13
CA ASP A 190 -10.48 -0.15 -22.33
C ASP A 190 -11.81 -0.38 -21.62
N ALA A 191 -12.84 -0.73 -22.39
CA ALA A 191 -14.16 -1.03 -21.86
C ALA A 191 -14.33 -2.52 -21.66
N HIS A 192 -14.85 -2.88 -20.50
CA HIS A 192 -15.03 -4.24 -20.04
C HIS A 192 -16.50 -4.45 -19.64
N ILE A 193 -17.08 -5.59 -20.01
CA ILE A 193 -18.46 -5.94 -19.65
C ILE A 193 -18.45 -7.34 -19.02
N TRP A 194 -18.88 -7.41 -17.76
CA TRP A 194 -19.11 -8.68 -17.08
C TRP A 194 -20.39 -9.38 -17.60
N PRO A 195 -20.43 -10.72 -17.65
CA PRO A 195 -21.65 -11.47 -17.91
C PRO A 195 -22.80 -11.12 -16.96
N ALA A 196 -24.03 -11.18 -17.46
CA ALA A 196 -25.22 -10.96 -16.65
C ALA A 196 -25.28 -11.98 -15.50
N GLY A 197 -25.59 -11.52 -14.29
CA GLY A 197 -25.68 -12.38 -13.11
C GLY A 197 -24.34 -12.89 -12.57
N ALA A 198 -23.21 -12.31 -13.00
CA ALA A 198 -21.90 -12.71 -12.49
C ALA A 198 -21.84 -12.70 -10.95
N SER A 199 -21.37 -13.80 -10.38
CA SER A 199 -21.16 -14.00 -8.94
C SER A 199 -19.68 -14.05 -8.56
N ASP A 200 -18.80 -13.83 -9.53
CA ASP A 200 -17.35 -13.92 -9.38
C ASP A 200 -16.83 -12.95 -8.31
N PRO A 201 -15.90 -13.37 -7.42
CA PRO A 201 -15.28 -12.49 -6.44
C PRO A 201 -14.64 -11.22 -7.05
N ASN A 202 -14.07 -11.32 -8.25
CA ASN A 202 -13.48 -10.19 -8.96
C ASN A 202 -14.51 -9.19 -9.48
N PHE A 203 -15.75 -9.63 -9.72
CA PHE A 203 -16.86 -8.73 -10.01
C PHE A 203 -17.43 -8.12 -8.73
N ARG A 204 -17.55 -8.92 -7.67
CA ARG A 204 -18.14 -8.51 -6.40
C ARG A 204 -17.25 -7.61 -5.56
N LEU A 205 -15.93 -7.76 -5.68
CA LEU A 205 -14.92 -6.99 -4.93
C LEU A 205 -15.27 -6.91 -3.44
N GLY A 206 -15.53 -8.07 -2.84
CA GLY A 206 -15.86 -8.23 -1.41
C GLY A 206 -17.25 -7.73 -0.99
N ARG A 207 -18.13 -7.36 -1.94
CA ARG A 207 -19.51 -6.94 -1.66
C ARG A 207 -20.52 -8.00 -2.06
N ARG A 208 -21.77 -7.83 -1.60
CA ARG A 208 -22.90 -8.71 -1.96
C ARG A 208 -23.21 -8.68 -3.45
N THR A 209 -23.05 -7.52 -4.09
CA THR A 209 -23.29 -7.30 -5.53
C THR A 209 -22.11 -6.56 -6.15
N GLY A 210 -21.84 -6.79 -7.43
CA GLY A 210 -20.79 -6.10 -8.19
C GLY A 210 -21.20 -4.73 -8.73
N THR A 211 -22.46 -4.32 -8.54
CA THR A 211 -22.99 -3.04 -9.08
C THR A 211 -22.18 -1.84 -8.59
N HIS A 212 -21.70 -1.88 -7.33
CA HIS A 212 -20.86 -0.82 -6.77
C HIS A 212 -19.47 -0.72 -7.42
N GLY A 213 -18.98 -1.78 -8.04
CA GLY A 213 -17.72 -1.76 -8.80
C GLY A 213 -17.89 -1.17 -10.20
N GLN A 214 -19.10 -0.98 -10.69
CA GLN A 214 -19.29 -0.46 -12.05
C GLN A 214 -18.87 1.00 -12.18
N GLY A 215 -18.34 1.36 -13.35
CA GLY A 215 -17.92 2.70 -13.69
C GLY A 215 -16.47 2.76 -14.15
N PHE A 216 -15.82 3.89 -13.92
CA PHE A 216 -14.45 4.15 -14.36
C PHE A 216 -13.41 3.61 -13.38
N TYR A 217 -12.40 2.97 -13.94
CA TYR A 217 -11.20 2.55 -13.23
C TYR A 217 -10.02 3.34 -13.79
N VAL A 218 -9.48 4.26 -12.99
CA VAL A 218 -8.39 5.14 -13.42
C VAL A 218 -7.09 4.65 -12.83
N TYR A 219 -6.09 4.48 -13.70
CA TYR A 219 -4.77 3.99 -13.32
C TYR A 219 -3.75 5.11 -13.47
N ARG A 220 -2.79 5.14 -12.54
CA ARG A 220 -1.55 5.90 -12.67
C ARG A 220 -0.39 4.94 -12.48
N ASN A 221 0.40 4.74 -13.53
CA ASN A 221 1.55 3.83 -13.51
C ASN A 221 1.17 2.46 -12.93
N ASP A 222 0.13 1.83 -13.49
CA ASP A 222 -0.48 0.56 -13.06
C ASP A 222 -1.11 0.51 -11.65
N ARG A 223 -0.92 1.53 -10.80
CA ARG A 223 -1.65 1.63 -9.55
C ARG A 223 -3.07 2.13 -9.83
N LEU A 224 -4.05 1.41 -9.32
CA LEU A 224 -5.44 1.85 -9.39
C LEU A 224 -5.66 3.03 -8.43
N VAL A 225 -6.17 4.14 -8.95
CA VAL A 225 -6.42 5.38 -8.19
C VAL A 225 -7.92 5.58 -7.95
N GLN A 226 -8.76 5.22 -8.93
CA GLN A 226 -10.21 5.27 -8.83
C GLN A 226 -10.77 3.86 -9.00
N THR A 227 -11.59 3.40 -8.06
CA THR A 227 -12.19 2.05 -8.09
C THR A 227 -13.68 2.12 -8.42
N GLY A 228 -14.04 2.09 -9.70
CA GLY A 228 -15.42 2.21 -10.13
C GLY A 228 -16.03 3.60 -9.90
N GLY A 229 -17.35 3.69 -10.03
CA GLY A 229 -18.10 4.95 -9.98
C GLY A 229 -18.05 5.74 -11.29
N TRP A 230 -19.02 6.63 -11.48
CA TRP A 230 -19.22 7.33 -12.77
C TRP A 230 -18.59 8.72 -12.82
N LEU A 231 -17.73 9.07 -11.84
CA LEU A 231 -17.04 10.37 -11.76
C LEU A 231 -18.00 11.58 -11.84
N GLY A 232 -19.15 11.47 -11.15
CA GLY A 232 -20.21 12.47 -11.12
C GLY A 232 -19.77 13.82 -10.58
#